data_AF-A0A847CT25-F1
#
_entry.id   AF-A0A847CT25-F1
#
_cell.length_a   1.000
_cell.length_b   1.000
_cell.length_c   1.000
_cell.angle_alpha   90.00
_cell.angle_beta   90.00
_cell.angle_gamma   90.00
#
_symmetry.space_group_name_H-M   'P 1'
#
loop_
_entity.id
_entity.type
_entity.pdbx_description
1 polymer ?
#
loop_
_entity_poly.entity_id
_entity_poly.type
_entity_poly.pdbx_seq_one_letter_code
_entity_poly.pdbx_strand_id
1 'polypeptide(L)' 'MKTIGKTKKIALIAHDAMKDEMIEWARENKNELEKHQLCGTGTTSTLLESRVGLEMEKMKSGPYGGDLQIGAKISEGE' A
#
# COMPACT_ATOMS: atom_id res chain seq x y z
N MET A 1 21.83 -11.47 -6.96
CA MET A 1 20.45 -10.95 -7.10
C MET A 1 19.74 -11.22 -5.79
N LYS A 2 19.19 -10.20 -5.10
CA LYS A 2 18.40 -10.45 -3.88
C LYS A 2 17.11 -11.19 -4.27
N THR A 3 16.84 -12.33 -3.64
CA THR A 3 15.59 -13.06 -3.82
C THR A 3 14.51 -12.42 -2.93
N ILE A 4 13.33 -12.21 -3.51
CA ILE A 4 12.18 -11.70 -2.75
C ILE A 4 11.61 -12.84 -1.91
N GLY A 5 11.60 -12.68 -0.58
CA GLY A 5 11.11 -13.68 0.38
C GLY A 5 9.62 -13.97 0.23
N LYS A 6 9.10 -15.03 0.88
CA LYS A 6 7.69 -15.46 0.76
C LYS A 6 6.70 -14.35 1.16
N THR A 7 6.94 -13.70 2.30
CA THR A 7 6.22 -12.50 2.73
C THR A 7 6.77 -11.27 2.01
N LYS A 8 5.89 -10.54 1.34
CA LYS A 8 6.23 -9.35 0.55
C LYS A 8 5.99 -8.08 1.33
N LYS A 9 6.65 -7.01 0.89
CA LYS A 9 6.35 -5.64 1.27
C LYS A 9 5.72 -4.96 0.06
N ILE A 10 4.49 -4.48 0.20
CA ILE A 10 3.65 -4.05 -0.92
C ILE A 10 3.16 -2.63 -0.66
N ALA A 11 3.54 -1.71 -1.55
CA ALA A 11 3.01 -0.36 -1.57
C ALA A 11 1.71 -0.31 -2.39
N LEU A 12 0.60 0.12 -1.78
CA LEU A 12 -0.67 0.36 -2.44
C LEU A 12 -0.91 1.88 -2.56
N ILE A 13 -0.96 2.37 -3.80
CA ILE A 13 -1.09 3.78 -4.13
C ILE A 13 -2.20 3.94 -5.18
N ALA A 14 -3.13 4.87 -4.96
CA ALA A 14 -4.19 5.19 -5.90
C ALA A 14 -4.40 6.71 -5.99
N HIS A 15 -4.49 7.24 -7.21
CA HIS A 15 -5.03 8.58 -7.44
C HIS A 15 -6.52 8.64 -7.05
N ASP A 16 -7.06 9.84 -6.81
CA ASP A 16 -8.41 10.01 -6.27
C ASP A 16 -9.49 9.29 -7.08
N ALA A 17 -9.45 9.39 -8.41
CA ALA A 17 -10.38 8.71 -9.30
C ALA A 17 -10.30 7.18 -9.26
N MET A 18 -9.19 6.60 -8.77
CA MET A 18 -8.94 5.15 -8.73
C MET A 18 -9.17 4.55 -7.34
N LYS A 19 -9.53 5.36 -6.34
CA LYS A 19 -9.63 4.88 -4.95
C LYS A 19 -10.74 3.88 -4.75
N ASP A 20 -11.89 4.08 -5.41
CA ASP A 20 -13.01 3.14 -5.31
C ASP A 20 -12.64 1.79 -5.97
N GLU A 21 -12.00 1.80 -7.14
CA GLU A 21 -11.50 0.58 -7.78
C GLU A 21 -10.43 -0.13 -6.93
N MET A 22 -9.52 0.63 -6.30
CA MET A 22 -8.52 0.10 -5.38
C MET A 22 -9.16 -0.57 -4.16
N ILE A 23 -10.24 0.00 -3.61
CA ILE A 23 -10.98 -0.58 -2.49
C ILE A 23 -11.63 -1.91 -2.90
N GLU A 24 -12.31 -1.96 -4.05
CA GLU A 24 -12.95 -3.19 -4.52
C GLU A 24 -11.92 -4.28 -4.80
N TRP A 25 -10.85 -3.94 -5.52
CA TRP A 25 -9.75 -4.87 -5.76
C TRP A 25 -9.12 -5.39 -4.46
N ALA A 26 -8.86 -4.52 -3.50
CA ALA A 26 -8.28 -4.91 -2.21
C ALA A 26 -9.25 -5.78 -1.39
N ARG A 27 -10.56 -5.56 -1.50
CA ARG A 27 -11.57 -6.40 -0.84
C ARG A 27 -11.60 -7.81 -1.40
N GLU A 28 -11.56 -7.94 -2.72
CA GLU A 28 -11.50 -9.25 -3.40
C GLU A 28 -10.22 -10.03 -3.05
N ASN A 29 -9.12 -9.32 -2.84
CA ASN A 29 -7.80 -9.90 -2.58
C ASN A 29 -7.39 -9.88 -1.09
N LYS A 30 -8.31 -9.50 -0.19
CA LYS A 30 -8.00 -9.23 1.22
C LYS A 30 -7.23 -10.37 1.89
N ASN A 31 -7.73 -11.59 1.76
CA ASN A 31 -7.14 -12.78 2.38
C ASN A 31 -5.68 -13.04 1.94
N GLU A 32 -5.30 -12.63 0.73
CA GLU A 32 -3.92 -12.76 0.26
C GLU A 32 -3.08 -11.58 0.72
N LEU A 33 -3.62 -10.35 0.64
CA LEU A 33 -2.95 -9.12 1.05
C LEU A 33 -2.57 -9.13 2.53
N GLU A 34 -3.41 -9.67 3.41
CA GLU A 34 -3.15 -9.77 4.86
C GLU A 34 -1.95 -10.67 5.22
N LYS A 35 -1.47 -11.49 4.28
CA LYS A 35 -0.26 -12.31 4.48
C LYS A 35 1.04 -11.53 4.25
N HIS A 36 0.94 -10.25 3.92
CA HIS A 36 2.04 -9.39 3.51
C HIS A 36 2.09 -8.11 4.35
N GLN A 37 3.24 -7.44 4.32
CA GLN A 37 3.40 -6.12 4.93
C GLN A 37 2.96 -5.08 3.92
N LEU A 38 1.92 -4.33 4.26
CA LEU A 38 1.32 -3.34 3.37
C LEU A 38 1.72 -1.93 3.79
N CYS A 39 2.00 -1.07 2.82
CA CYS A 39 2.17 0.36 3.06
C CYS A 39 1.41 1.16 1.98
N GLY A 40 1.12 2.42 2.24
CA GLY A 40 0.40 3.25 1.27
C GLY A 40 0.33 4.71 1.66
N THR A 41 0.04 5.56 0.68
CA THR A 41 0.02 7.02 0.87
C THR A 41 -1.30 7.51 1.46
N GLY A 42 -1.21 8.42 2.42
CA GLY A 42 -2.27 9.27 2.95
C GLY A 42 -3.69 8.66 2.94
N THR A 43 -4.53 9.17 2.04
CA THR A 43 -5.95 8.78 1.97
C THR A 43 -6.14 7.34 1.50
N THR A 44 -5.26 6.80 0.65
CA THR A 44 -5.36 5.41 0.15
C THR A 44 -5.27 4.41 1.31
N SER A 45 -4.23 4.52 2.14
CA SER A 45 -4.05 3.64 3.30
C SER A 45 -5.18 3.79 4.32
N THR A 46 -5.63 5.02 4.56
CA THR A 46 -6.77 5.29 5.46
C THR A 46 -8.07 4.65 4.97
N LEU A 47 -8.34 4.69 3.66
CA LEU A 47 -9.53 4.05 3.08
C LEU A 47 -9.46 2.53 3.12
N LEU A 48 -8.28 1.95 2.85
CA LEU A 48 -8.10 0.50 2.88
C LEU A 48 -8.21 -0.07 4.30
N GLU A 49 -7.65 0.61 5.31
CA GLU A 49 -7.87 0.26 6.72
C GLU A 49 -9.36 0.34 7.08
N SER A 50 -10.01 1.46 6.81
CA SER A 50 -11.38 1.70 7.28
C SER A 50 -12.45 0.90 6.54
N ARG A 51 -12.27 0.65 5.23
CA ARG A 51 -13.31 0.03 4.37
C ARG A 51 -13.03 -1.43 4.02
N VAL A 52 -11.79 -1.87 4.13
CA VAL A 52 -11.38 -3.26 3.84
C VAL A 52 -10.89 -3.96 5.10
N GLY A 53 -10.33 -3.22 6.06
CA GLY A 53 -9.76 -3.78 7.28
C GLY A 53 -8.34 -4.30 7.10
N LEU A 54 -7.59 -3.78 6.13
CA LEU A 54 -6.19 -4.11 5.92
C LEU A 54 -5.30 -3.28 6.86
N GLU A 55 -4.42 -3.91 7.62
CA GLU A 55 -3.41 -3.19 8.41
C GLU A 55 -2.29 -2.67 7.51
N MET A 56 -1.94 -1.38 7.62
CA MET A 56 -0.98 -0.73 6.71
C MET A 56 -0.05 0.25 7.41
N GLU A 57 1.22 0.30 6.98
CA GLU A 57 2.12 1.40 7.30
C GLU A 57 1.72 2.65 6.50
N LYS A 58 1.38 3.74 7.18
CA LYS A 58 0.95 4.99 6.54
C LYS A 58 2.13 5.87 6.18
N MET A 59 2.23 6.15 4.88
CA MET A 59 3.09 7.23 4.36
C MET A 59 2.31 8.54 4.31
N LYS A 60 3.02 9.65 4.10
CA LYS A 60 2.38 10.92 3.76
C LYS A 60 1.54 10.76 2.48
N SER A 61 0.64 11.71 2.23
CA SER A 61 -0.01 11.78 0.93
C SER A 61 1.02 12.11 -0.16
N GLY A 62 0.78 11.64 -1.39
CA GLY A 62 1.68 11.85 -2.54
C GLY A 62 2.13 13.31 -2.71
N PRO A 63 1.20 14.30 -2.74
CA PRO A 63 1.53 15.72 -2.86
C PRO A 63 2.44 16.27 -1.75
N TYR A 64 2.52 15.60 -0.60
CA TYR A 64 3.34 15.99 0.54
C TYR A 64 4.58 15.09 0.71
N GLY A 65 4.97 14.39 -0.36
CA GLY A 65 6.19 13.59 -0.44
C GLY A 65 6.03 12.11 -0.13
N GLY A 66 4.79 11.62 0.03
CA GLY A 66 4.53 10.19 0.28
C GLY A 66 5.10 9.26 -0.79
N ASP A 67 5.02 9.68 -2.05
CA ASP A 67 5.53 8.89 -3.18
C ASP A 67 7.06 8.79 -3.13
N LEU A 68 7.75 9.84 -2.67
CA LEU A 68 9.20 9.84 -2.47
C LEU A 68 9.62 8.95 -1.29
N GLN A 69 8.82 8.88 -0.22
CA GLN A 69 9.08 7.96 0.89
C GLN A 69 9.03 6.49 0.42
N ILE A 70 8.06 6.17 -0.45
CA ILE A 70 7.94 4.84 -1.03
C ILE A 70 9.10 4.58 -1.99
N GLY A 71 9.46 5.56 -2.83
CA GLY A 71 10.63 5.48 -3.71
C GLY A 71 11.95 5.21 -2.95
N ALA A 72 12.14 5.85 -1.80
CA ALA A 72 13.29 5.60 -0.92
C ALA A 72 13.32 4.14 -0.44
N LYS A 73 12.19 3.63 0.09
CA LYS A 73 12.08 2.22 0.51
C LYS A 73 12.39 1.25 -0.62
N ILE A 74 11.84 1.48 -1.81
CA ILE A 74 12.13 0.67 -3.00
C ILE A 74 13.64 0.64 -3.28
N SER A 75 14.32 1.80 -3.21
CA SER A 75 15.76 1.89 -3.48
C SER A 75 16.62 1.15 -2.44
N GLU A 76 16.13 1.03 -1.21
CA GLU A 76 16.80 0.34 -0.10
C GLU A 76 16.48 -1.18 -0.10
N GLY A 77 15.54 -1.63 -0.95
CA GLY A 77 15.02 -2.99 -0.96
C GLY A 77 14.13 -3.28 0.25
N GLU A 78 13.48 -2.24 0.75
CA GLU A 78 12.45 -2.28 1.77
C GLU A 78 11.03 -2.24 1.21
#